data_AF-A0AAV0XMU3-F1
#
_entry.id   AF-A0AAV0XMU3-F1
#
_cell.length_a   1.000
_cell.length_b   1.000
_cell.length_c   1.000
_cell.angle_alpha   90.00
_cell.angle_beta   90.00
_cell.angle_gamma   90.00
#
_symmetry.space_group_name_H-M   'P 1'
#
loop_
_entity.id
_entity.type
_entity.pdbx_description
1 polymer ?
#
loop_
_entity_poly.entity_id
_entity_poly.type
_entity_poly.pdbx_seq_one_letter_code
_entity_poly.pdbx_strand_id
1 'polypeptide(L)'
;MESFEFVILMTIWEKVLKPLSVVSKILQSPQTSLHQAVEYLQVCIEAIKKMRNSYEELVSSATELCSKWGISIIQENKRKKFAKRQYDSIDNDKRLYTIEENFRVSVF
;
A
#
# COMPACT_ATOMS: atom_id res chain seq x y z
N MET A 1 16.48 2.57 9.66
CA MET A 1 15.29 2.34 10.51
C MET A 1 14.34 3.52 10.41
N GLU A 2 14.84 4.76 10.41
CA GLU A 2 14.02 5.99 10.27
C GLU A 2 13.97 6.48 8.81
N SER A 3 13.38 5.68 7.91
CA SER A 3 13.17 6.10 6.51
C SER A 3 11.68 6.07 6.17
N PHE A 4 11.27 6.92 5.24
CA PHE A 4 9.87 7.00 4.80
C PHE A 4 9.38 5.65 4.24
N GLU A 5 10.24 4.92 3.52
CA GLU A 5 9.94 3.60 2.96
C GLU A 5 9.61 2.56 4.04
N PHE A 6 10.29 2.65 5.18
CA PHE A 6 9.99 1.77 6.32
C PHE A 6 8.64 2.12 6.94
N VAL A 7 8.35 3.41 7.12
CA VAL A 7 7.09 3.87 7.72
C VAL A 7 5.88 3.54 6.85
N ILE A 8 5.98 3.74 5.52
CA ILE A 8 4.89 3.38 4.61
C ILE A 8 4.68 1.86 4.59
N LEU A 9 5.74 1.05 4.60
CA LEU A 9 5.63 -0.40 4.69
C LEU A 9 4.92 -0.83 5.98
N MET A 10 5.30 -0.24 7.13
CA MET A 10 4.63 -0.49 8.41
C MET A 10 3.16 -0.08 8.42
N THR A 11 2.83 1.03 7.77
CA THR A 11 1.45 1.51 7.62
C THR A 11 0.61 0.50 6.80
N ILE A 12 1.18 -0.06 5.74
CA ILE A 12 0.54 -1.12 4.94
C ILE A 12 0.33 -2.37 5.78
N TRP A 13 1.36 -2.82 6.49
CA TRP A 13 1.27 -3.99 7.36
C TRP A 13 0.19 -3.84 8.43
N GLU A 14 0.08 -2.68 9.08
CA GLU A 14 -0.97 -2.41 10.06
C GLU A 14 -2.36 -2.58 9.45
N LYS A 15 -2.58 -2.02 8.25
CA LYS A 15 -3.87 -2.07 7.55
C LYS A 15 -4.26 -3.47 7.09
N VAL A 16 -3.29 -4.34 6.79
CA VAL A 16 -3.55 -5.75 6.45
C VAL A 16 -3.75 -6.60 7.71
N LEU A 17 -2.87 -6.46 8.70
CA LEU A 17 -2.86 -7.32 9.88
C LEU A 17 -4.03 -7.05 10.82
N LYS A 18 -4.49 -5.80 10.93
CA LYS A 18 -5.59 -5.43 11.82
C LYS A 18 -6.89 -6.18 11.50
N PRO A 19 -7.47 -6.11 10.29
CA PRO A 19 -8.68 -6.88 9.96
C PRO A 19 -8.42 -8.38 10.04
N LEU A 20 -7.25 -8.86 9.60
CA LEU A 20 -6.88 -10.28 9.69
C LEU A 20 -6.89 -10.79 11.13
N SER A 21 -6.35 -10.01 12.06
CA SER A 21 -6.28 -10.36 13.49
C SER A 21 -7.67 -10.42 14.12
N VAL A 22 -8.58 -9.52 13.72
CA VAL A 22 -9.97 -9.50 14.21
C VAL A 22 -10.70 -10.75 13.73
N VAL A 23 -10.65 -11.02 12.43
CA VAL A 23 -11.32 -12.20 11.87
C VAL A 23 -10.70 -13.49 12.42
N SER A 24 -9.38 -13.57 12.56
CA SER A 24 -8.71 -14.73 13.16
C SER A 24 -9.22 -15.04 14.57
N LYS A 25 -9.41 -14.02 15.42
CA LYS A 25 -9.99 -14.19 16.76
C LYS A 25 -11.44 -14.67 16.70
N ILE A 26 -12.24 -14.12 15.79
CA ILE A 26 -13.65 -14.53 15.61
C ILE A 26 -13.73 -15.99 15.15
N LEU A 27 -12.91 -16.40 14.18
CA LEU A 27 -12.91 -17.76 13.65
C LEU A 27 -12.46 -18.82 14.67
N GLN A 28 -11.64 -18.43 15.65
CA GLN A 28 -11.20 -19.31 16.74
C GLN A 28 -12.24 -19.43 17.86
N SER A 29 -13.30 -18.61 17.86
CA SER A 29 -14.36 -18.69 18.86
C SER A 29 -15.27 -19.89 18.61
N PRO A 30 -15.61 -20.69 19.64
CA PRO A 30 -16.52 -21.82 19.51
C PRO A 30 -17.97 -21.39 19.22
N GLN A 31 -18.29 -20.10 19.38
CA GLN A 31 -19.61 -19.54 19.14
C GLN A 31 -19.84 -19.12 17.68
N THR A 32 -18.80 -19.19 16.84
CA THR A 32 -18.90 -18.72 15.46
C THR A 32 -19.48 -19.81 14.57
N SER A 33 -20.66 -19.53 13.99
CA SER A 33 -21.26 -20.39 12.99
C SER A 33 -20.49 -20.34 11.66
N LEU A 34 -20.63 -21.38 10.83
CA LEU A 34 -20.01 -21.42 9.50
C LEU A 34 -20.45 -20.24 8.62
N HIS A 35 -21.73 -19.85 8.70
CA HIS A 35 -22.26 -18.73 7.92
C HIS A 35 -21.57 -17.41 8.32
N GLN A 36 -21.48 -17.13 9.62
CA GLN A 36 -20.78 -15.95 10.14
C GLN A 36 -19.29 -15.97 9.76
N ALA A 37 -18.63 -17.14 9.83
CA ALA A 37 -17.24 -17.27 9.42
C ALA A 37 -17.01 -16.81 7.96
N VAL A 38 -17.89 -17.22 7.05
CA VAL A 38 -17.84 -16.80 5.64
C VAL A 38 -18.06 -15.30 5.49
N GLU A 39 -19.04 -14.73 6.20
CA GLU A 39 -19.35 -13.30 6.16
C GLU A 39 -18.15 -12.46 6.65
N TYR A 40 -17.55 -12.82 7.79
CA TYR A 40 -16.39 -12.10 8.31
C TYR A 40 -15.17 -12.20 7.39
N LEU A 41 -14.95 -13.36 6.75
CA LEU A 41 -13.89 -13.51 5.75
C LEU A 41 -14.13 -12.63 4.53
N GLN A 42 -15.38 -12.52 4.04
CA GLN A 42 -15.72 -11.63 2.93
C GLN A 42 -15.47 -10.17 3.28
N VAL A 43 -15.90 -9.72 4.46
CA VAL A 43 -15.62 -8.37 4.96
C VAL A 43 -14.12 -8.10 5.03
N CYS A 44 -13.32 -9.07 5.49
CA CYS A 44 -11.86 -8.93 5.53
C CYS A 44 -11.25 -8.78 4.13
N ILE A 45 -11.71 -9.58 3.17
CA ILE A 45 -11.25 -9.52 1.77
C ILE A 45 -11.60 -8.16 1.16
N GLU A 46 -12.82 -7.66 1.39
CA GLU A 46 -13.26 -6.35 0.90
C GLU A 46 -12.45 -5.21 1.52
N ALA A 47 -12.15 -5.29 2.82
CA ALA A 47 -11.32 -4.31 3.51
C ALA A 47 -9.90 -4.24 2.91
N ILE A 48 -9.27 -5.39 2.64
CA ILE A 48 -7.94 -5.45 2.02
C ILE A 48 -7.98 -4.96 0.57
N LYS A 49 -9.02 -5.31 -0.19
CA LYS A 49 -9.23 -4.79 -1.57
C LYS A 49 -9.40 -3.28 -1.58
N LYS A 50 -10.17 -2.72 -0.63
CA LYS A 50 -10.37 -1.28 -0.52
C LYS A 50 -9.05 -0.57 -0.18
N MET A 51 -8.28 -1.11 0.76
CA MET A 51 -6.95 -0.59 1.11
C MET A 51 -6.03 -0.50 -0.12
N ARG A 52 -6.05 -1.51 -1.00
CA ARG A 52 -5.25 -1.52 -2.23
C ARG A 52 -5.53 -0.32 -3.14
N ASN A 53 -6.79 0.11 -3.21
CA ASN A 53 -7.20 1.25 -4.03
C ASN A 53 -6.91 2.61 -3.36
N SER A 54 -6.65 2.62 -2.05
CA SER A 54 -6.42 3.82 -1.24
C SER A 54 -4.93 4.14 -1.05
N TYR A 55 -4.11 4.00 -2.10
CA TYR A 55 -2.67 4.28 -2.04
C TYR A 55 -2.36 5.70 -1.54
N GLU A 56 -3.09 6.70 -2.03
CA GLU A 56 -2.89 8.11 -1.64
C GLU A 56 -3.17 8.34 -0.15
N GLU A 57 -4.16 7.64 0.42
CA GLU A 57 -4.45 7.68 1.86
C GLU A 57 -3.33 7.03 2.69
N LEU A 58 -2.71 5.96 2.17
CA LEU A 58 -1.59 5.28 2.83
C LEU A 58 -0.34 6.16 2.84
N VAL A 59 -0.04 6.80 1.71
CA VAL A 59 1.05 7.79 1.62
C VAL A 59 0.79 8.92 2.61
N SER A 60 -0.41 9.50 2.61
CA SER A 60 -0.77 10.59 3.53
C SER A 60 -0.67 10.19 5.00
N SER A 61 -1.11 8.97 5.34
CA SER A 61 -0.99 8.44 6.70
C SER A 61 0.48 8.28 7.11
N ALA A 62 1.32 7.77 6.21
CA ALA A 62 2.74 7.59 6.46
C ALA A 62 3.50 8.93 6.57
N THR A 63 3.15 9.94 5.77
CA THR A 63 3.76 11.28 5.85
C THR A 63 3.38 11.98 7.16
N GLU A 64 2.13 11.85 7.61
CA GLU A 64 1.70 12.33 8.93
C GLU A 64 2.47 11.65 10.07
N LEU A 65 2.67 10.33 10.00
CA LEU A 65 3.45 9.59 10.99
C LEU A 65 4.92 10.04 11.00
N CYS A 66 5.54 10.19 9.83
CA CYS A 66 6.91 10.71 9.75
C CYS A 66 7.02 12.12 10.35
N SER A 67 6.05 12.98 10.08
CA SER A 67 6.00 14.34 10.64
C SER A 67 5.89 14.32 12.18
N LYS A 68 5.05 13.43 12.72
CA LYS A 68 4.89 13.25 14.18
C LYS A 68 6.14 12.66 14.84
N TRP A 69 6.87 11.80 14.13
CA TRP A 69 8.09 11.15 14.63
C TRP A 69 9.36 11.94 14.33
N GLY A 70 9.27 13.10 13.66
CA GLY A 70 10.43 13.91 13.28
C GLY A 70 11.32 13.27 12.21
N ILE A 71 10.79 12.31 11.45
CA ILE A 71 11.53 11.61 10.39
C ILE A 71 11.52 12.47 9.13
N SER A 72 12.70 12.80 8.60
CA SER A 72 12.82 13.57 7.37
C SER A 72 12.35 12.76 6.16
N ILE A 73 11.38 13.30 5.43
CA ILE A 73 10.96 12.74 4.14
C ILE A 73 11.90 13.31 3.09
N ILE A 74 12.98 12.58 2.79
CA ILE A 74 13.93 12.99 1.76
C ILE A 74 13.27 12.72 0.40
N GLN A 75 12.64 13.73 -0.18
CA GLN A 75 12.29 13.69 -1.59
C GLN A 75 13.59 13.86 -2.38
N GLU A 76 14.26 12.75 -2.67
CA GLU A 76 15.38 12.78 -3.58
C GLU A 76 14.88 13.28 -4.93
N ASN A 77 15.20 14.53 -5.27
CA ASN A 77 15.04 15.09 -6.62
C ASN A 77 16.02 14.41 -7.59
N LYS A 78 15.94 13.09 -7.73
CA LYS A 78 16.68 12.34 -8.73
C LYS A 78 16.12 12.67 -10.10
N ARG A 79 17.00 13.16 -10.99
CA ARG A 79 16.66 13.45 -12.39
C ARG A 79 16.02 12.21 -13.02
N LYS A 80 14.76 12.35 -13.47
CA LYS A 80 14.06 11.31 -14.23
C LYS A 80 14.84 11.03 -15.53
N LYS A 81 15.26 9.78 -15.73
CA LYS A 81 15.94 9.35 -16.96
C LYS A 81 14.86 8.92 -17.95
N PHE A 82 14.74 9.66 -19.05
CA PHE A 82 13.85 9.31 -20.16
C PHE A 82 14.65 8.61 -21.26
N ALA A 83 14.05 7.60 -21.89
CA ALA A 83 14.59 7.05 -23.13
C ALA A 83 14.53 8.12 -24.23
N LYS A 84 15.50 8.10 -25.15
CA LYS A 84 15.54 9.03 -26.29
C LYS A 84 14.29 8.76 -27.16
N ARG A 85 13.39 9.75 -27.28
CA ARG A 85 12.28 9.68 -28.25
C ARG A 85 12.84 9.66 -29.66
N GLN A 86 12.50 8.62 -30.42
CA GLN A 86 12.74 8.57 -31.86
C GLN A 86 11.49 9.08 -32.59
N TYR A 87 11.70 9.92 -33.60
CA TYR A 87 10.65 10.39 -34.50
C TYR A 87 10.03 9.15 -35.18
N ASP A 88 8.70 8.99 -35.09
CA ASP A 88 7.88 7.81 -35.50
C ASP A 88 7.74 6.61 -34.54
N SER A 89 8.32 6.63 -33.33
CA SER A 89 7.99 5.58 -32.35
C SER A 89 6.63 5.84 -31.70
N ILE A 90 5.66 4.94 -31.91
CA ILE A 90 4.42 4.90 -31.13
C ILE A 90 4.82 4.47 -29.71
N ASP A 91 4.81 5.44 -28.80
CA ASP A 91 5.18 5.34 -27.38
C ASP A 91 4.15 4.50 -26.61
N ASN A 92 4.04 3.21 -26.95
CA ASN A 92 3.12 2.25 -26.34
C ASN A 92 3.68 1.67 -25.02
N ASP A 93 4.98 1.80 -24.78
CA ASP A 93 5.67 1.26 -23.61
C ASP A 93 6.06 2.39 -22.65
N LYS A 94 5.06 2.94 -21.96
CA LYS A 94 5.28 3.90 -20.87
C LYS A 94 5.96 3.19 -19.71
N ARG A 95 7.28 3.20 -19.71
CA ARG A 95 8.07 2.74 -18.55
C ARG A 95 7.69 3.58 -17.35
N LEU A 96 7.37 2.95 -16.22
CA LEU A 96 7.08 3.65 -14.97
C LEU A 96 8.32 4.46 -14.57
N TYR A 97 8.22 5.79 -14.62
CA TYR A 97 9.37 6.70 -14.60
C TYR A 97 9.83 7.06 -13.18
N THR A 98 8.98 6.79 -12.19
CA THR A 98 9.22 7.13 -10.78
C THR A 98 9.20 5.87 -9.93
N ILE A 99 10.04 5.82 -8.89
CA ILE A 99 10.03 4.72 -7.91
C ILE A 99 8.64 4.58 -7.29
N GLU A 100 7.94 5.69 -7.04
CA GLU A 100 6.55 5.71 -6.55
C GLU A 100 5.56 5.06 -7.53
N GLU A 101 5.67 5.34 -8.83
CA GLU A 101 4.80 4.74 -9.85
C GLU A 101 5.09 3.24 -10.00
N ASN A 102 6.38 2.86 -9.98
CA ASN A 102 6.79 1.46 -9.95
C ASN A 102 6.24 0.75 -8.71
N PHE A 103 6.38 1.34 -7.53
CA PHE A 103 5.87 0.77 -6.30
C PHE A 103 4.33 0.65 -6.32
N ARG A 104 3.62 1.68 -6.80
CA ARG A 104 2.17 1.65 -6.97
C ARG A 104 1.68 0.54 -7.92
N VAL A 105 2.42 0.22 -8.98
CA VAL A 105 1.99 -0.79 -9.95
C VAL A 105 2.51 -2.20 -9.62
N SER A 106 3.69 -2.31 -9.01
CA SER A 106 4.32 -3.61 -8.72
C SER A 106 3.96 -4.18 -7.35
N VAL A 107 3.65 -3.32 -6.37
CA VAL A 107 3.33 -3.73 -5.00
C VAL A 107 1.84 -3.57 -4.67
N PHE A 108 1.18 -2.60 -5.33
CA PHE A 108 -0.27 -2.34 -5.21
C PHE A 108 -1.03 -2.72 -6.48
#